data_AF-A0A1F7FIZ5-F1
#
_entry.id   AF-A0A1F7FIZ5-F1
#
_cell.length_a   1.000
_cell.length_b   1.000
_cell.length_c   1.000
_cell.angle_alpha   90.00
_cell.angle_beta   90.00
_cell.angle_gamma   90.00
#
_symmetry.space_group_name_H-M   'P 1'
#
loop_
_entity.id
_entity.type
_entity.pdbx_description
1 polymer ?
#
loop_
_entity_poly.entity_id
_entity_poly.type
_entity_poly.pdbx_seq_one_letter_code
_entity_poly.pdbx_strand_id
1 'polypeptide(L)'
;MKLIKKADPRKTEKIELGKDKYVDNLYGCFRFNNPKGDAFKTEHEVEIVTRSGKKNTIIVPESMRIDLPANTKVVNTDLFKLEPIRDNRDSMMLLTMRAGWNQNERDINRIIDFDEKGNFVAKLKGKGYSIPIGTSTVAPLGKNNTWIGMILVHPELRRQGIANAMMQAGVKYAIDSGKVINGLDATPMGNTVYGAVGYIDSYRIWRSVYPVGQFANERFDANHVTRMEKKDLDEVIRYDASCFIEREEIMRGLFADAKGEAFVCRNDNGEIQGYVLTRPGRIRPFVGPFIADTDDSARNLLIAASQTIAKAGFVDAFIDTPESKFADPGEYVKGVFDQVKKPTGHKIIPQINCVRDFTRMYQVADYKRAEELITDFAAKEKLDRKNPRVKEFSETMYKSVMNYSETIAFLEYERNVLQGKFWGITGPEKG
;
A
#
# COMPACT_ATOMS: atom_id res chain seq x y z
N MET A 1 -14.80 -10.40 -9.39
CA MET A 1 -14.66 -10.43 -10.86
C MET A 1 -13.18 -10.39 -11.21
N LYS A 2 -12.72 -11.11 -12.24
CA LYS A 2 -11.33 -11.00 -12.72
C LYS A 2 -11.10 -9.62 -13.33
N LEU A 3 -10.09 -8.88 -12.88
CA LEU A 3 -9.79 -7.54 -13.38
C LEU A 3 -9.14 -7.57 -14.77
N ILE A 4 -8.06 -8.35 -14.93
CA ILE A 4 -7.39 -8.47 -16.24
C ILE A 4 -8.10 -9.53 -17.10
N LYS A 5 -8.86 -9.05 -18.08
CA LYS A 5 -9.74 -9.89 -18.91
C LYS A 5 -9.03 -10.54 -20.09
N LYS A 6 -8.07 -9.85 -20.71
CA LYS A 6 -7.27 -10.32 -21.86
C LYS A 6 -5.78 -10.23 -21.56
N ALA A 7 -4.99 -11.10 -22.20
CA ALA A 7 -3.53 -11.15 -22.07
C ALA A 7 -3.05 -11.12 -20.60
N ASP A 8 -3.66 -11.93 -19.74
CA ASP A 8 -3.28 -12.00 -18.32
C ASP A 8 -1.85 -12.54 -18.20
N PRO A 9 -0.93 -11.79 -17.57
CA PRO A 9 0.49 -12.13 -17.61
C PRO A 9 0.81 -13.39 -16.79
N ARG A 10 -0.10 -13.79 -15.89
CA ARG A 10 -0.02 -15.06 -15.17
C ARG A 10 -0.20 -16.25 -16.11
N LYS A 11 -0.99 -16.10 -17.18
CA LYS A 11 -1.43 -17.20 -18.05
C LYS A 11 -0.78 -17.19 -19.42
N THR A 12 -0.48 -16.01 -19.97
CA THR A 12 0.12 -15.89 -21.29
C THR A 12 1.65 -15.84 -21.20
N GLU A 13 2.33 -16.29 -22.24
CA GLU A 13 3.78 -16.09 -22.42
C GLU A 13 4.03 -14.89 -23.31
N LYS A 14 3.20 -14.73 -24.34
CA LYS A 14 3.34 -13.67 -25.35
C LYS A 14 2.21 -12.64 -25.25
N ILE A 15 2.55 -11.37 -25.40
CA ILE A 15 1.62 -10.23 -25.45
C ILE A 15 2.01 -9.34 -26.63
N GLU A 16 1.12 -9.20 -27.60
CA GLU A 16 1.38 -8.43 -28.82
C GLU A 16 0.53 -7.16 -28.84
N LEU A 17 1.17 -6.00 -28.99
CA LEU A 17 0.48 -4.71 -29.13
C LEU A 17 0.10 -4.44 -30.59
N GLY A 18 -0.90 -3.59 -30.80
CA GLY A 18 -1.44 -3.20 -32.10
C GLY A 18 -2.60 -4.07 -32.59
N LYS A 19 -3.01 -5.06 -31.79
CA LYS A 19 -4.07 -6.02 -32.14
C LYS A 19 -5.38 -5.78 -31.39
N ASP A 20 -5.31 -5.28 -30.17
CA ASP A 20 -6.48 -5.12 -29.31
C ASP A 20 -6.31 -3.90 -28.42
N LYS A 21 -7.27 -2.97 -28.50
CA LYS A 21 -7.22 -1.68 -27.79
C LYS A 21 -7.10 -1.83 -26.26
N TYR A 22 -7.69 -2.86 -25.68
CA TYR A 22 -7.60 -3.10 -24.24
C TYR A 22 -6.17 -3.52 -23.85
N VAL A 23 -5.59 -4.45 -24.60
CA VAL A 23 -4.19 -4.88 -24.39
C VAL A 23 -3.22 -3.72 -24.64
N ASP A 24 -3.45 -2.94 -25.69
CA ASP A 24 -2.63 -1.77 -26.06
C ASP A 24 -2.63 -0.68 -24.99
N ASN A 25 -3.75 -0.50 -24.30
CA ASN A 25 -3.85 0.44 -23.18
C ASN A 25 -3.13 -0.13 -21.95
N LEU A 26 -3.46 -1.36 -21.55
CA LEU A 26 -2.96 -1.97 -20.31
C LEU A 26 -1.43 -2.18 -20.32
N TYR A 27 -0.86 -2.55 -21.47
CA TYR A 27 0.57 -2.79 -21.65
C TYR A 27 1.28 -1.67 -22.43
N GLY A 28 0.59 -0.57 -22.71
CA GLY A 28 1.11 0.53 -23.53
C GLY A 28 2.38 1.17 -22.99
N CYS A 29 2.75 0.96 -21.72
CA CYS A 29 3.99 1.44 -21.13
C CYS A 29 5.25 1.03 -21.92
N PHE A 30 5.22 -0.09 -22.64
CA PHE A 30 6.35 -0.59 -23.45
C PHE A 30 6.53 0.17 -24.78
N ARG A 31 5.57 1.03 -25.16
CA ARG A 31 5.67 1.87 -26.35
C ARG A 31 6.62 3.05 -26.19
N PHE A 32 6.97 3.40 -24.95
CA PHE A 32 7.72 4.62 -24.68
C PHE A 32 9.22 4.42 -24.87
N ASN A 33 9.83 5.30 -25.65
CA ASN A 33 11.26 5.56 -25.59
C ASN A 33 11.49 6.63 -24.52
N ASN A 34 12.01 6.23 -23.36
CA ASN A 34 12.26 7.15 -22.24
C ASN A 34 13.74 7.55 -22.19
N PRO A 35 14.10 8.81 -22.54
CA PRO A 35 15.50 9.26 -22.51
C PRO A 35 16.14 9.21 -21.12
N LYS A 36 15.33 9.11 -20.06
CA LYS A 36 15.78 8.99 -18.66
C LYS A 36 15.69 7.56 -18.14
N GLY A 37 15.35 6.60 -18.98
CA GLY A 37 15.10 5.19 -18.66
C GLY A 37 15.74 4.28 -19.71
N ASP A 38 15.11 3.16 -19.98
CA ASP A 38 15.56 2.23 -21.02
C ASP A 38 15.11 2.72 -22.40
N ALA A 39 15.94 2.47 -23.41
CA ALA A 39 15.60 2.73 -24.80
C ALA A 39 14.47 1.82 -25.27
N PHE A 40 13.65 2.32 -26.21
CA PHE A 40 12.59 1.54 -26.84
C PHE A 40 13.15 0.29 -27.55
N LYS A 41 12.37 -0.80 -27.51
CA LYS A 41 12.63 -2.04 -28.25
C LYS A 41 11.33 -2.55 -28.84
N THR A 42 11.40 -3.23 -29.98
CA THR A 42 10.24 -3.91 -30.57
C THR A 42 9.88 -5.20 -29.85
N GLU A 43 10.79 -5.73 -29.04
CA GLU A 43 10.61 -6.93 -28.23
C GLU A 43 11.18 -6.72 -26.83
N HIS A 44 10.41 -7.06 -25.81
CA HIS A 44 10.82 -7.00 -24.41
C HIS A 44 10.59 -8.34 -23.72
N GLU A 45 11.63 -8.84 -23.06
CA GLU A 45 11.54 -9.99 -22.15
C GLU A 45 11.42 -9.48 -20.70
N VAL A 46 10.21 -9.55 -20.15
CA VAL A 46 9.90 -8.91 -18.86
C VAL A 46 9.18 -9.85 -17.93
N GLU A 47 9.65 -9.95 -16.69
CA GLU A 47 8.90 -10.58 -15.61
C GLU A 47 7.84 -9.59 -15.09
N ILE A 48 6.62 -9.67 -15.64
CA ILE A 48 5.52 -8.77 -15.27
C ILE A 48 4.99 -9.10 -13.88
N VAL A 49 4.93 -10.39 -13.55
CA VAL A 49 4.58 -10.84 -12.20
C VAL A 49 5.87 -11.02 -11.43
N THR A 50 6.25 -10.02 -10.63
CA THR A 50 7.53 -10.01 -9.91
C THR A 50 7.70 -11.24 -9.03
N ARG A 51 8.88 -11.88 -9.12
CA ARG A 51 9.26 -13.11 -8.39
C ARG A 51 8.39 -14.32 -8.73
N SER A 52 7.79 -14.36 -9.92
CA SER A 52 7.15 -15.56 -10.46
C SER A 52 8.13 -16.51 -11.14
N GLY A 53 9.32 -16.04 -11.51
CA GLY A 53 10.28 -16.79 -12.32
C GLY A 53 9.88 -16.92 -13.80
N LYS A 54 8.71 -16.39 -14.19
CA LYS A 54 8.18 -16.41 -15.54
C LYS A 54 8.39 -15.07 -16.23
N LYS A 55 9.01 -15.10 -17.41
CA LYS A 55 9.09 -13.93 -18.30
C LYS A 55 7.96 -13.95 -19.31
N ASN A 56 7.50 -12.77 -19.68
CA ASN A 56 6.56 -12.52 -20.75
C ASN A 56 7.30 -11.83 -21.90
N THR A 57 7.08 -12.31 -23.12
CA THR A 57 7.52 -11.65 -24.35
C THR A 57 6.49 -10.60 -24.75
N ILE A 58 6.87 -9.33 -24.69
CA ILE A 58 6.06 -8.21 -25.18
C ILE A 58 6.55 -7.81 -26.56
N ILE A 59 5.67 -7.88 -27.56
CA ILE A 59 5.98 -7.39 -28.92
C ILE A 59 5.28 -6.06 -29.15
N VAL A 60 6.06 -5.06 -29.54
CA VAL A 60 5.59 -3.71 -29.85
C VAL A 60 5.99 -3.36 -31.29
N PRO A 61 5.03 -3.14 -32.20
CA PRO A 61 5.34 -2.63 -33.54
C PRO A 61 6.10 -1.31 -33.47
N GLU A 62 7.14 -1.11 -34.30
CA GLU A 62 7.91 0.15 -34.36
C GLU A 62 6.98 1.35 -34.61
N SER A 63 5.92 1.16 -35.39
CA SER A 63 4.90 2.19 -35.68
C SER A 63 4.13 2.68 -34.44
N MET A 64 4.18 1.95 -33.33
CA MET A 64 3.54 2.33 -32.06
C MET A 64 4.46 3.05 -31.09
N ARG A 65 5.75 3.21 -31.42
CA ARG A 65 6.76 3.91 -30.61
C ARG A 65 6.31 5.33 -30.27
N ILE A 66 6.57 5.74 -29.03
CA ILE A 66 6.31 7.08 -28.53
C ILE A 66 7.60 7.62 -27.90
N ASP A 67 8.20 8.64 -28.51
CA ASP A 67 9.36 9.31 -27.93
C ASP A 67 8.94 10.32 -26.86
N LEU A 68 9.46 10.13 -25.64
CA LEU A 68 9.24 11.08 -24.56
C LEU A 68 10.18 12.29 -24.70
N PRO A 69 9.79 13.48 -24.21
CA PRO A 69 10.64 14.65 -24.24
C PRO A 69 11.98 14.42 -23.54
N ALA A 70 13.09 14.77 -24.20
CA ALA A 70 14.44 14.58 -23.65
C ALA A 70 14.75 15.57 -22.51
N ASN A 71 14.38 16.84 -22.69
CA ASN A 71 14.85 17.94 -21.83
C ASN A 71 13.87 18.32 -20.71
N THR A 72 12.70 17.68 -20.62
CA THR A 72 11.71 17.96 -19.58
C THR A 72 11.12 16.68 -19.01
N LYS A 73 10.61 16.73 -17.78
CA LYS A 73 9.87 15.60 -17.20
C LYS A 73 8.48 15.55 -17.81
N VAL A 74 7.92 14.36 -18.05
CA VAL A 74 6.56 14.27 -18.64
C VAL A 74 5.48 14.89 -17.77
N VAL A 75 5.65 14.91 -16.44
CA VAL A 75 4.71 15.61 -15.53
C VAL A 75 4.70 17.13 -15.69
N ASN A 76 5.67 17.68 -16.42
CA ASN A 76 5.78 19.11 -16.72
C ASN A 76 5.33 19.42 -18.16
N THR A 77 4.62 18.51 -18.84
CA THR A 77 4.09 18.72 -20.18
C THR A 77 2.59 18.44 -20.24
N ASP A 78 1.94 18.86 -21.32
CA ASP A 78 0.52 18.62 -21.53
C ASP A 78 0.16 17.14 -21.75
N LEU A 79 1.17 16.27 -21.93
CA LEU A 79 0.99 14.83 -22.06
C LEU A 79 0.49 14.20 -20.76
N PHE A 80 0.93 14.71 -19.60
CA PHE A 80 0.55 14.12 -18.32
C PHE A 80 -0.86 14.54 -17.93
N LYS A 81 -1.66 13.54 -17.54
CA LYS A 81 -2.98 13.72 -16.94
C LYS A 81 -3.07 12.84 -15.71
N LEU A 82 -3.66 13.37 -14.65
CA LEU A 82 -4.08 12.62 -13.49
C LEU A 82 -5.60 12.68 -13.42
N GLU A 83 -6.25 11.53 -13.45
CA GLU A 83 -7.70 11.41 -13.56
C GLU A 83 -8.21 10.41 -12.50
N PRO A 84 -9.50 10.45 -12.12
CA PRO A 84 -10.11 9.37 -11.35
C PRO A 84 -9.93 8.02 -12.06
N ILE A 85 -9.69 6.95 -11.30
CA ILE A 85 -9.28 5.64 -11.84
C ILE A 85 -10.32 5.03 -12.80
N ARG A 86 -11.61 5.18 -12.49
CA ARG A 86 -12.76 4.68 -13.26
C ARG A 86 -12.57 3.22 -13.69
N ASP A 87 -12.45 2.98 -14.99
CA ASP A 87 -12.32 1.66 -15.62
C ASP A 87 -10.89 1.08 -15.58
N ASN A 88 -9.91 1.83 -15.09
CA ASN A 88 -8.49 1.44 -15.07
C ASN A 88 -8.10 0.61 -13.83
N ARG A 89 -9.05 -0.13 -13.24
CA ARG A 89 -8.82 -0.98 -12.07
C ARG A 89 -7.79 -2.09 -12.36
N ASP A 90 -7.81 -2.58 -13.59
CA ASP A 90 -6.86 -3.56 -14.10
C ASP A 90 -5.42 -3.02 -14.19
N SER A 91 -5.25 -1.72 -14.43
CA SER A 91 -3.95 -1.06 -14.40
C SER A 91 -3.38 -1.08 -12.98
N MET A 92 -4.20 -0.84 -11.95
CA MET A 92 -3.79 -1.00 -10.55
C MET A 92 -3.43 -2.46 -10.24
N MET A 93 -4.21 -3.43 -10.73
CA MET A 93 -3.90 -4.86 -10.57
C MET A 93 -2.60 -5.26 -11.28
N LEU A 94 -2.36 -4.76 -12.49
CA LEU A 94 -1.12 -5.00 -13.22
C LEU A 94 0.07 -4.44 -12.45
N LEU A 95 0.01 -3.17 -12.04
CA LEU A 95 1.06 -2.51 -11.27
C LEU A 95 1.32 -3.20 -9.93
N THR A 96 0.27 -3.71 -9.28
CA THR A 96 0.36 -4.53 -8.06
C THR A 96 1.22 -5.77 -8.31
N MET A 97 0.96 -6.51 -9.39
CA MET A 97 1.78 -7.67 -9.76
C MET A 97 3.22 -7.28 -10.12
N ARG A 98 3.41 -6.16 -10.82
CA ARG A 98 4.72 -5.62 -11.22
C ARG A 98 5.56 -5.08 -10.07
N ALA A 99 4.94 -4.79 -8.93
CA ALA A 99 5.62 -4.40 -7.70
C ALA A 99 5.85 -5.57 -6.75
N GLY A 100 5.34 -6.76 -7.07
CA GLY A 100 5.41 -7.94 -6.20
C GLY A 100 4.46 -7.89 -5.01
N TRP A 101 3.43 -7.04 -5.08
CA TRP A 101 2.44 -6.90 -4.02
C TRP A 101 1.47 -8.09 -3.98
N ASN A 102 0.93 -8.36 -2.78
CA ASN A 102 0.17 -9.57 -2.47
C ASN A 102 -1.35 -9.37 -2.57
N GLN A 103 -1.80 -8.17 -2.93
CA GLN A 103 -3.21 -7.84 -3.13
C GLN A 103 -3.79 -8.68 -4.27
N ASN A 104 -5.01 -9.13 -4.07
CA ASN A 104 -5.81 -9.84 -5.06
C ASN A 104 -6.88 -8.91 -5.65
N GLU A 105 -7.65 -9.41 -6.62
CA GLU A 105 -8.68 -8.61 -7.29
C GLU A 105 -9.79 -8.10 -6.35
N ARG A 106 -10.10 -8.79 -5.25
CA ARG A 106 -11.08 -8.32 -4.26
C ARG A 106 -10.56 -7.11 -3.50
N ASP A 107 -9.28 -7.13 -3.13
CA ASP A 107 -8.63 -6.00 -2.48
C ASP A 107 -8.67 -4.75 -3.38
N ILE A 108 -8.23 -4.91 -4.63
CA ILE A 108 -8.25 -3.80 -5.60
C ILE A 108 -9.67 -3.26 -5.81
N ASN A 109 -10.68 -4.12 -5.89
CA ASN A 109 -12.06 -3.66 -6.01
C ASN A 109 -12.50 -2.92 -4.74
N ARG A 110 -12.24 -3.47 -3.54
CA ARG A 110 -12.64 -2.86 -2.27
C ARG A 110 -12.02 -1.47 -2.09
N ILE A 111 -10.72 -1.32 -2.32
CA ILE A 111 -10.02 -0.02 -2.25
C ILE A 111 -10.67 1.01 -3.17
N ILE A 112 -11.03 0.62 -4.40
CA ILE A 112 -11.60 1.54 -5.38
C ILE A 112 -13.06 1.85 -5.05
N ASP A 113 -13.82 0.85 -4.59
CA ASP A 113 -15.24 0.97 -4.25
C ASP A 113 -15.47 1.80 -2.97
N PHE A 114 -14.48 1.87 -2.06
CA PHE A 114 -14.59 2.71 -0.86
C PHE A 114 -14.70 4.20 -1.19
N ASP A 115 -13.95 4.66 -2.18
CA ASP A 115 -14.02 6.04 -2.64
C ASP A 115 -13.53 6.15 -4.09
N GLU A 116 -14.46 6.10 -5.04
CA GLU A 116 -14.12 6.21 -6.47
C GLU A 116 -13.41 7.52 -6.83
N LYS A 117 -13.61 8.59 -6.03
CA LYS A 117 -12.98 9.91 -6.25
C LYS A 117 -11.58 9.98 -5.63
N GLY A 118 -11.33 9.21 -4.57
CA GLY A 118 -10.03 9.08 -3.91
C GLY A 118 -9.03 8.17 -4.62
N ASN A 119 -9.40 7.57 -5.75
CA ASN A 119 -8.55 6.68 -6.52
C ASN A 119 -8.17 7.30 -7.87
N PHE A 120 -6.88 7.34 -8.18
CA PHE A 120 -6.36 8.03 -9.36
C PHE A 120 -5.58 7.11 -10.29
N VAL A 121 -5.65 7.44 -11.58
CA VAL A 121 -4.79 6.91 -12.64
C VAL A 121 -4.00 8.05 -13.27
N ALA A 122 -2.68 7.92 -13.27
CA ALA A 122 -1.80 8.76 -14.07
C ALA A 122 -1.77 8.22 -15.50
N LYS A 123 -1.92 9.11 -16.49
CA LYS A 123 -1.90 8.79 -17.91
C LYS A 123 -0.94 9.68 -18.67
N LEU A 124 -0.33 9.12 -19.72
CA LEU A 124 0.26 9.90 -20.80
C LEU A 124 -0.69 9.89 -21.99
N LYS A 125 -1.18 11.08 -22.34
CA LYS A 125 -2.15 11.31 -23.42
C LYS A 125 -1.53 12.17 -24.50
N GLY A 126 -1.53 11.66 -25.73
CA GLY A 126 -1.06 12.37 -26.91
C GLY A 126 -1.96 12.08 -28.11
N LYS A 127 -1.49 12.44 -29.31
CA LYS A 127 -2.24 12.18 -30.54
C LYS A 127 -2.40 10.66 -30.75
N GLY A 128 -3.62 10.16 -30.59
CA GLY A 128 -3.96 8.75 -30.83
C GLY A 128 -3.62 7.77 -29.70
N TYR A 129 -3.20 8.24 -28.52
CA TYR A 129 -2.95 7.35 -27.36
C TYR A 129 -3.31 8.00 -26.03
N SER A 130 -3.70 7.15 -25.07
CA SER A 130 -3.99 7.53 -23.69
C SER A 130 -3.66 6.34 -22.80
N ILE A 131 -2.41 6.26 -22.36
CA ILE A 131 -1.84 5.07 -21.71
C ILE A 131 -1.80 5.28 -20.20
N PRO A 132 -2.38 4.39 -19.38
CA PRO A 132 -2.15 4.34 -17.94
C PRO A 132 -0.68 4.07 -17.61
N ILE A 133 -0.09 4.89 -16.75
CA ILE A 133 1.34 4.85 -16.41
C ILE A 133 1.61 4.73 -14.91
N GLY A 134 0.58 4.94 -14.09
CA GLY A 134 0.65 4.81 -12.65
C GLY A 134 -0.73 4.89 -12.02
N THR A 135 -0.81 4.49 -10.76
CA THR A 135 -2.02 4.56 -9.93
C THR A 135 -1.68 5.10 -8.55
N SER A 136 -2.69 5.56 -7.83
CA SER A 136 -2.61 5.90 -6.40
C SER A 136 -4.00 5.84 -5.77
N THR A 137 -4.06 5.65 -4.45
CA THR A 137 -5.31 5.70 -3.68
C THR A 137 -5.16 6.58 -2.46
N VAL A 138 -6.25 7.24 -2.10
CA VAL A 138 -6.52 7.91 -0.83
C VAL A 138 -7.75 7.22 -0.25
N ALA A 139 -7.53 6.16 0.53
CA ALA A 139 -8.62 5.38 1.11
C ALA A 139 -9.17 6.10 2.36
N PRO A 140 -10.49 6.24 2.51
CA PRO A 140 -11.07 6.76 3.74
C PRO A 140 -10.86 5.76 4.89
N LEU A 141 -10.41 6.27 6.04
CA LEU A 141 -10.38 5.57 7.32
C LEU A 141 -11.38 6.23 8.26
N GLY A 142 -12.55 5.59 8.36
CA GLY A 142 -13.69 6.14 9.10
C GLY A 142 -14.10 7.51 8.56
N LYS A 143 -14.63 8.34 9.46
CA LYS A 143 -15.19 9.65 9.16
C LYS A 143 -14.10 10.69 8.89
N ASN A 144 -13.02 10.69 9.68
CA ASN A 144 -12.11 11.84 9.71
C ASN A 144 -10.73 11.59 9.11
N ASN A 145 -10.39 10.37 8.69
CA ASN A 145 -9.00 10.02 8.41
C ASN A 145 -8.84 9.43 7.00
N THR A 146 -7.61 9.42 6.50
CA THR A 146 -7.27 8.83 5.21
C THR A 146 -5.98 8.04 5.28
N TRP A 147 -5.84 7.12 4.34
CA TRP A 147 -4.62 6.40 4.11
C TRP A 147 -4.21 6.47 2.64
N ILE A 148 -3.02 6.99 2.38
CA ILE A 148 -2.46 7.00 1.03
C ILE A 148 -1.73 5.69 0.78
N GLY A 149 -2.01 5.08 -0.38
CA GLY A 149 -1.40 3.82 -0.78
C GLY A 149 -1.42 3.63 -2.28
N MET A 150 -1.00 2.44 -2.73
CA MET A 150 -1.06 2.05 -4.14
C MET A 150 -0.39 3.05 -5.10
N ILE A 151 0.58 3.84 -4.61
CA ILE A 151 1.40 4.77 -5.40
C ILE A 151 2.38 3.93 -6.22
N LEU A 152 1.91 3.50 -7.38
CA LEU A 152 2.63 2.58 -8.26
C LEU A 152 2.85 3.26 -9.60
N VAL A 153 4.07 3.15 -10.12
CA VAL A 153 4.44 3.69 -11.43
C VAL A 153 5.14 2.58 -12.20
N HIS A 154 4.80 2.46 -13.48
CA HIS A 154 5.50 1.55 -14.39
C HIS A 154 7.01 1.78 -14.32
N PRO A 155 7.83 0.72 -14.13
CA PRO A 155 9.28 0.83 -14.04
C PRO A 155 9.91 1.64 -15.19
N GLU A 156 9.38 1.46 -16.40
CA GLU A 156 9.80 2.10 -17.65
C GLU A 156 9.69 3.63 -17.60
N LEU A 157 8.83 4.16 -16.73
CA LEU A 157 8.48 5.58 -16.65
C LEU A 157 8.91 6.23 -15.33
N ARG A 158 9.72 5.55 -14.53
CA ARG A 158 10.27 6.13 -13.29
C ARG A 158 11.20 7.31 -13.61
N ARG A 159 11.55 8.08 -12.57
CA ARG A 159 12.36 9.33 -12.64
C ARG A 159 11.72 10.47 -13.43
N GLN A 160 10.44 10.34 -13.79
CA GLN A 160 9.66 11.36 -14.49
C GLN A 160 8.81 12.24 -13.56
N GLY A 161 8.92 12.08 -12.23
CA GLY A 161 8.15 12.87 -11.26
C GLY A 161 6.69 12.41 -11.03
N ILE A 162 6.27 11.31 -11.67
CA ILE A 162 4.88 10.80 -11.63
C ILE A 162 4.43 10.50 -10.20
N ALA A 163 5.26 9.81 -9.40
CA ALA A 163 4.92 9.50 -8.01
C ALA A 163 4.73 10.76 -7.15
N ASN A 164 5.56 11.79 -7.33
CA ASN A 164 5.40 13.07 -6.63
C ASN A 164 4.09 13.75 -7.01
N ALA A 165 3.74 13.77 -8.30
CA ALA A 165 2.50 14.38 -8.77
C ALA A 165 1.25 13.65 -8.21
N MET A 166 1.27 12.31 -8.19
CA MET A 166 0.20 11.52 -7.57
C MET A 166 0.12 11.76 -6.06
N MET A 167 1.28 11.87 -5.38
CA MET A 167 1.33 12.16 -3.95
C MET A 167 0.76 13.54 -3.61
N GLN A 168 1.14 14.58 -4.37
CA GLN A 168 0.61 15.94 -4.20
C GLN A 168 -0.91 15.99 -4.38
N ALA A 169 -1.42 15.32 -5.42
CA ALA A 169 -2.85 15.22 -5.65
C ALA A 169 -3.58 14.44 -4.55
N GLY A 170 -2.98 13.35 -4.06
CA GLY A 170 -3.53 12.56 -2.97
C GLY A 170 -3.63 13.34 -1.65
N VAL A 171 -2.58 14.08 -1.30
CA VAL A 171 -2.62 15.01 -0.15
C VAL A 171 -3.69 16.08 -0.36
N LYS A 172 -3.72 16.73 -1.52
CA LYS A 172 -4.72 17.76 -1.81
C LYS A 172 -6.14 17.20 -1.66
N TYR A 173 -6.39 16.00 -2.17
CA TYR A 173 -7.68 15.33 -2.04
C TYR A 173 -8.04 15.02 -0.58
N ALA A 174 -7.09 14.50 0.21
CA ALA A 174 -7.31 14.24 1.63
C ALA A 174 -7.67 15.54 2.39
N ILE A 175 -6.94 16.62 2.15
CA ILE A 175 -7.17 17.92 2.80
C ILE A 175 -8.51 18.53 2.35
N ASP A 176 -8.81 18.55 1.05
CA ASP A 176 -10.05 19.13 0.53
C ASP A 176 -11.30 18.29 0.89
N SER A 177 -11.13 17.00 1.24
CA SER A 177 -12.21 16.17 1.79
C SER A 177 -12.43 16.36 3.29
N GLY A 178 -11.75 17.32 3.91
CA GLY A 178 -11.91 17.66 5.32
C GLY A 178 -11.33 16.62 6.28
N LYS A 179 -10.37 15.82 5.81
CA LYS A 179 -9.77 14.74 6.58
C LYS A 179 -8.59 15.28 7.38
N VAL A 180 -8.50 14.85 8.63
CA VAL A 180 -7.52 15.31 9.61
C VAL A 180 -6.25 14.47 9.51
N ILE A 181 -6.30 13.21 9.94
CA ILE A 181 -5.13 12.34 9.98
C ILE A 181 -4.96 11.67 8.63
N ASN A 182 -3.81 11.90 8.00
CA ASN A 182 -3.46 11.33 6.71
C ASN A 182 -2.19 10.48 6.83
N GLY A 183 -2.36 9.16 6.86
CA GLY A 183 -1.29 8.19 7.07
C GLY A 183 -0.85 7.46 5.80
N LEU A 184 0.34 6.85 5.84
CA LEU A 184 0.81 5.88 4.85
C LEU A 184 1.85 4.92 5.44
N ASP A 185 2.15 3.85 4.72
CA ASP A 185 3.27 2.96 5.00
C ASP A 185 4.28 3.02 3.85
N ALA A 186 5.44 3.62 4.12
CA ALA A 186 6.44 3.93 3.11
C ALA A 186 7.45 2.82 2.91
N THR A 187 7.65 2.36 1.67
CA THR A 187 8.86 1.60 1.35
C THR A 187 10.11 2.49 1.42
N PRO A 188 11.34 1.94 1.56
CA PRO A 188 12.55 2.76 1.59
C PRO A 188 12.72 3.67 0.38
N MET A 189 12.26 3.24 -0.80
CA MET A 189 12.26 4.06 -2.02
C MET A 189 11.23 5.21 -1.96
N GLY A 190 10.07 4.97 -1.33
CA GLY A 190 8.97 5.92 -1.24
C GLY A 190 9.21 7.05 -0.22
N ASN A 191 9.98 6.82 0.84
CA ASN A 191 10.16 7.78 1.93
C ASN A 191 10.59 9.19 1.43
N THR A 192 11.51 9.25 0.46
CA THR A 192 11.94 10.54 -0.15
C THR A 192 10.84 11.31 -0.88
N VAL A 193 9.84 10.60 -1.44
CA VAL A 193 8.68 11.20 -2.11
C VAL A 193 7.72 11.79 -1.08
N TYR A 194 7.50 11.07 0.02
CA TYR A 194 6.51 11.44 1.03
C TYR A 194 6.99 12.57 1.93
N GLY A 195 8.27 12.57 2.32
CA GLY A 195 8.86 13.67 3.08
C GLY A 195 8.79 15.02 2.36
N ALA A 196 8.79 15.01 1.02
CA ALA A 196 8.66 16.21 0.19
C ALA A 196 7.25 16.84 0.21
N VAL A 197 6.27 16.21 0.84
CA VAL A 197 4.91 16.75 1.05
C VAL A 197 4.52 16.76 2.53
N GLY A 198 5.51 16.74 3.42
CA GLY A 198 5.32 16.93 4.86
C GLY A 198 5.07 15.65 5.66
N TYR A 199 5.34 14.47 5.13
CA TYR A 199 5.26 13.25 5.94
C TYR A 199 6.50 13.10 6.84
N ILE A 200 6.27 12.68 8.07
CA ILE A 200 7.32 12.32 9.03
C ILE A 200 7.19 10.86 9.47
N ASP A 201 8.32 10.26 9.84
CA ASP A 201 8.39 8.88 10.30
C ASP A 201 7.74 8.71 11.69
N SER A 202 7.00 7.61 11.89
CA SER A 202 6.46 7.18 13.18
C SER A 202 7.21 5.96 13.70
N TYR A 203 7.04 4.79 13.07
CA TYR A 203 7.75 3.55 13.43
C TYR A 203 7.89 2.60 12.24
N ARG A 204 8.76 1.60 12.38
CA ARG A 204 9.03 0.61 11.33
C ARG A 204 8.14 -0.61 11.44
N ILE A 205 7.75 -1.14 10.29
CA ILE A 205 6.96 -2.34 10.14
C ILE A 205 7.69 -3.29 9.20
N TRP A 206 7.71 -4.58 9.55
CA TRP A 206 8.28 -5.63 8.73
C TRP A 206 7.21 -6.54 8.19
N ARG A 207 7.10 -6.60 6.86
CA ARG A 207 6.44 -7.72 6.20
C ARG A 207 7.31 -8.93 6.32
N SER A 208 6.72 -9.98 6.86
CA SER A 208 7.38 -11.21 7.21
C SER A 208 6.58 -12.42 6.74
N VAL A 209 7.29 -13.50 6.48
CA VAL A 209 6.74 -14.80 6.12
C VAL A 209 7.01 -15.75 7.26
N TYR A 210 6.02 -16.54 7.65
CA TYR A 210 6.22 -17.61 8.62
C TYR A 210 5.53 -18.90 8.16
N PRO A 211 6.15 -20.07 8.38
CA PRO A 211 5.50 -21.36 8.11
C PRO A 211 4.38 -21.58 9.13
N VAL A 212 3.16 -21.81 8.66
CA VAL A 212 2.01 -21.98 9.57
C VAL A 212 2.05 -23.32 10.31
N GLY A 213 2.74 -24.32 9.74
CA GLY A 213 2.89 -25.65 10.32
C GLY A 213 3.64 -25.68 11.66
N GLN A 214 4.41 -24.64 11.99
CA GLN A 214 5.08 -24.55 13.30
C GLN A 214 4.09 -24.51 14.48
N PHE A 215 2.81 -24.19 14.22
CA PHE A 215 1.75 -24.15 15.23
C PHE A 215 0.80 -25.37 15.17
N ALA A 216 1.11 -26.39 14.35
CA ALA A 216 0.20 -27.51 14.10
C ALA A 216 -0.12 -28.33 15.37
N ASN A 217 0.86 -28.49 16.26
CA ASN A 217 0.74 -29.26 17.51
C ASN A 217 0.55 -28.38 18.76
N GLU A 218 0.54 -27.06 18.58
CA GLU A 218 0.33 -26.12 19.68
C GLU A 218 -1.14 -26.10 20.07
N ARG A 219 -1.41 -25.87 21.37
CA ARG A 219 -2.76 -25.65 21.87
C ARG A 219 -2.96 -24.18 22.13
N PHE A 220 -4.15 -23.69 21.81
CA PHE A 220 -4.63 -22.39 22.26
C PHE A 220 -5.78 -22.58 23.25
N ASP A 221 -6.02 -21.57 24.07
CA ASP A 221 -7.10 -21.55 25.03
C ASP A 221 -8.45 -21.36 24.33
N ALA A 222 -9.16 -22.46 24.13
CA ALA A 222 -10.46 -22.48 23.47
C ALA A 222 -11.62 -21.92 24.34
N ASN A 223 -11.39 -21.65 25.64
CA ASN A 223 -12.38 -20.98 26.48
C ASN A 223 -12.43 -19.48 26.18
N HIS A 224 -11.27 -18.90 25.83
CA HIS A 224 -11.12 -17.46 25.59
C HIS A 224 -11.04 -17.10 24.11
N VAL A 225 -10.43 -17.94 23.28
CA VAL A 225 -10.31 -17.73 21.83
C VAL A 225 -11.36 -18.53 21.09
N THR A 226 -12.27 -17.81 20.44
CA THR A 226 -13.34 -18.37 19.63
C THR A 226 -13.28 -17.83 18.21
N ARG A 227 -13.87 -18.57 17.27
CA ARG A 227 -14.07 -18.07 15.91
C ARG A 227 -15.02 -16.88 15.96
N MET A 228 -14.62 -15.78 15.34
CA MET A 228 -15.43 -14.57 15.25
C MET A 228 -16.65 -14.82 14.38
N GLU A 229 -17.82 -14.48 14.90
CA GLU A 229 -19.09 -14.51 14.18
C GLU A 229 -19.57 -13.10 13.86
N LYS A 230 -20.59 -12.98 13.00
CA LYS A 230 -21.17 -11.68 12.61
C LYS A 230 -21.64 -10.87 13.82
N LYS A 231 -22.11 -11.54 14.89
CA LYS A 231 -22.57 -10.91 16.14
C LYS A 231 -21.45 -10.24 16.93
N ASP A 232 -20.20 -10.70 16.78
CA ASP A 232 -19.03 -10.15 17.47
C ASP A 232 -18.47 -8.91 16.76
N LEU A 233 -18.76 -8.75 15.47
CA LEU A 233 -18.07 -7.81 14.59
C LEU A 233 -18.18 -6.36 15.07
N ASP A 234 -19.36 -5.92 15.51
CA ASP A 234 -19.54 -4.54 15.97
C ASP A 234 -18.75 -4.24 17.24
N GLU A 235 -18.60 -5.23 18.12
CA GLU A 235 -17.79 -5.10 19.33
C GLU A 235 -16.29 -5.09 19.01
N VAL A 236 -15.85 -5.97 18.10
CA VAL A 236 -14.47 -5.99 17.59
C VAL A 236 -14.12 -4.67 16.92
N ILE A 237 -15.03 -4.06 16.15
CA ILE A 237 -14.82 -2.77 15.51
C ILE A 237 -14.65 -1.65 16.54
N ARG A 238 -15.44 -1.65 17.62
CA ARG A 238 -15.25 -0.70 18.73
C ARG A 238 -13.91 -0.90 19.43
N TYR A 239 -13.52 -2.16 19.67
CA TYR A 239 -12.22 -2.49 20.24
C TYR A 239 -11.07 -2.02 19.32
N ASP A 240 -11.13 -2.31 18.02
CA ASP A 240 -10.15 -1.85 17.03
C ASP A 240 -10.04 -0.31 17.00
N ALA A 241 -11.18 0.39 16.97
CA ALA A 241 -11.20 1.86 16.99
C ALA A 241 -10.64 2.46 18.30
N SER A 242 -10.65 1.73 19.41
CA SER A 242 -9.98 2.15 20.65
C SER A 242 -8.46 1.92 20.63
N CYS A 243 -7.99 1.05 19.73
CA CYS A 243 -6.59 0.66 19.61
C CYS A 243 -5.90 1.30 18.40
N PHE A 244 -6.63 1.88 17.46
CA PHE A 244 -6.08 2.49 16.24
C PHE A 244 -7.02 3.58 15.72
N ILE A 245 -6.84 4.02 14.48
CA ILE A 245 -7.79 4.89 13.77
C ILE A 245 -9.02 4.06 13.39
N GLU A 246 -10.22 4.64 13.57
CA GLU A 246 -11.47 4.04 13.12
C GLU A 246 -11.42 3.63 11.63
N ARG A 247 -11.83 2.39 11.36
CA ARG A 247 -11.76 1.78 10.03
C ARG A 247 -12.83 0.71 9.82
N GLU A 248 -14.02 0.97 10.34
CA GLU A 248 -15.18 0.06 10.31
C GLU A 248 -15.40 -0.61 8.95
N GLU A 249 -15.48 0.18 7.88
CA GLU A 249 -15.76 -0.34 6.52
C GLU A 249 -14.71 -1.34 6.05
N ILE A 250 -13.44 -1.10 6.39
CA ILE A 250 -12.33 -2.03 6.11
C ILE A 250 -12.50 -3.29 6.95
N MET A 251 -12.75 -3.17 8.25
CA MET A 251 -12.96 -4.32 9.13
C MET A 251 -14.10 -5.22 8.66
N ARG A 252 -15.23 -4.63 8.24
CA ARG A 252 -16.36 -5.37 7.67
C ARG A 252 -16.00 -6.07 6.36
N GLY A 253 -15.31 -5.37 5.46
CA GLY A 253 -14.86 -5.92 4.18
C GLY A 253 -13.84 -7.06 4.32
N LEU A 254 -12.92 -6.95 5.28
CA LEU A 254 -11.92 -7.99 5.57
C LEU A 254 -12.56 -9.19 6.27
N PHE A 255 -13.49 -8.98 7.21
CA PHE A 255 -14.25 -10.06 7.84
C PHE A 255 -15.04 -10.88 6.83
N ALA A 256 -15.69 -10.22 5.86
CA ALA A 256 -16.38 -10.90 4.76
C ALA A 256 -15.43 -11.78 3.92
N ASP A 257 -14.19 -11.33 3.75
CA ASP A 257 -13.15 -12.05 3.00
C ASP A 257 -12.47 -13.19 3.77
N ALA A 258 -12.44 -13.08 5.10
CA ALA A 258 -11.88 -14.10 5.99
C ALA A 258 -12.65 -15.42 5.92
N LYS A 259 -13.93 -15.42 5.49
CA LYS A 259 -14.75 -16.64 5.30
C LYS A 259 -14.76 -17.58 6.52
N GLY A 260 -14.67 -17.03 7.72
CA GLY A 260 -14.63 -17.80 8.96
C GLY A 260 -13.26 -18.07 9.54
N GLU A 261 -12.21 -17.55 8.93
CA GLU A 261 -10.83 -17.60 9.41
C GLU A 261 -10.48 -16.35 10.25
N ALA A 262 -11.45 -15.88 11.03
CA ALA A 262 -11.31 -14.75 11.94
C ALA A 262 -11.55 -15.23 13.37
N PHE A 263 -10.80 -14.69 14.33
CA PHE A 263 -10.86 -15.10 15.73
C PHE A 263 -10.91 -13.88 16.65
N VAL A 264 -11.57 -14.05 17.78
CA VAL A 264 -11.67 -13.05 18.85
C VAL A 264 -11.24 -13.72 20.16
N CYS A 265 -10.50 -12.98 20.98
CA CYS A 265 -10.08 -13.37 22.32
C CYS A 265 -10.88 -12.53 23.33
N ARG A 266 -11.48 -13.19 24.32
CA ARG A 266 -12.18 -12.53 25.43
C ARG A 266 -11.53 -12.92 26.76
N ASN A 267 -11.65 -12.08 27.78
CA ASN A 267 -11.27 -12.44 29.15
C ASN A 267 -12.41 -13.21 29.86
N ASP A 268 -12.17 -13.60 31.12
CA ASP A 268 -13.16 -14.26 31.98
C ASP A 268 -14.45 -13.44 32.20
N ASN A 269 -14.37 -12.10 32.06
CA ASN A 269 -15.53 -11.20 32.14
C ASN A 269 -16.31 -11.10 30.82
N GLY A 270 -15.84 -11.76 29.75
CA GLY A 270 -16.44 -11.72 28.42
C GLY A 270 -16.03 -10.50 27.57
N GLU A 271 -15.12 -9.66 28.05
CA GLU A 271 -14.65 -8.46 27.34
C GLU A 271 -13.57 -8.82 26.31
N ILE A 272 -13.60 -8.19 25.13
CA ILE A 272 -12.58 -8.42 24.09
C ILE A 272 -11.21 -7.94 24.56
N GLN A 273 -10.20 -8.82 24.44
CA GLN A 273 -8.79 -8.54 24.66
C GLN A 273 -7.93 -8.71 23.40
N GLY A 274 -8.55 -9.05 22.28
CA GLY A 274 -7.86 -9.12 21.00
C GLY A 274 -8.70 -9.77 19.91
N TYR A 275 -8.22 -9.62 18.68
CA TYR A 275 -8.77 -10.29 17.52
C TYR A 275 -7.71 -10.48 16.45
N VAL A 276 -7.93 -11.43 15.56
CA VAL A 276 -7.16 -11.59 14.33
C VAL A 276 -8.09 -11.87 13.16
N LEU A 277 -7.90 -11.16 12.06
CA LEU A 277 -8.47 -11.51 10.77
C LEU A 277 -7.41 -12.17 9.91
N THR A 278 -7.83 -13.11 9.07
CA THR A 278 -7.04 -13.55 7.93
C THR A 278 -7.77 -13.20 6.65
N ARG A 279 -7.05 -13.20 5.52
CA ARG A 279 -7.69 -13.14 4.20
C ARG A 279 -6.80 -13.75 3.11
N PRO A 280 -7.39 -14.18 1.99
CA PRO A 280 -6.62 -14.61 0.84
C PRO A 280 -5.71 -13.51 0.30
N GLY A 281 -4.52 -13.89 -0.15
CA GLY A 281 -3.64 -13.03 -0.95
C GLY A 281 -3.28 -13.71 -2.27
N ARG A 282 -2.66 -12.95 -3.18
CA ARG A 282 -2.25 -13.44 -4.50
C ARG A 282 -1.11 -14.45 -4.45
N ILE A 283 -0.19 -14.27 -3.50
CA ILE A 283 1.00 -15.10 -3.27
C ILE A 283 0.74 -16.05 -2.10
N ARG A 284 0.25 -15.51 -0.98
CA ARG A 284 -0.05 -16.24 0.27
C ARG A 284 -1.12 -15.51 1.09
N PRO A 285 -1.83 -16.18 2.01
CA PRO A 285 -2.79 -15.51 2.88
C PRO A 285 -2.11 -14.47 3.78
N PHE A 286 -2.87 -13.47 4.18
CA PHE A 286 -2.48 -12.49 5.19
C PHE A 286 -3.01 -12.92 6.57
N VAL A 287 -2.21 -12.67 7.60
CA VAL A 287 -2.62 -12.59 9.01
C VAL A 287 -2.56 -11.13 9.41
N GLY A 288 -3.75 -10.52 9.57
CA GLY A 288 -3.89 -9.10 9.82
C GLY A 288 -5.20 -8.53 9.24
N PRO A 289 -5.83 -7.54 9.89
CA PRO A 289 -5.38 -6.88 11.12
C PRO A 289 -5.43 -7.82 12.33
N PHE A 290 -4.47 -7.61 13.22
CA PHE A 290 -4.24 -8.43 14.40
C PHE A 290 -3.79 -7.53 15.56
N ILE A 291 -4.68 -7.37 16.52
CA ILE A 291 -4.49 -6.55 17.73
C ILE A 291 -4.81 -7.41 18.95
N ALA A 292 -3.99 -7.32 19.99
CA ALA A 292 -4.21 -8.00 21.25
C ALA A 292 -3.52 -7.25 22.40
N ASP A 293 -4.16 -7.24 23.57
CA ASP A 293 -3.68 -6.53 24.76
C ASP A 293 -2.45 -7.18 25.39
N THR A 294 -2.29 -8.50 25.26
CA THR A 294 -1.18 -9.26 25.87
C THR A 294 -0.51 -10.19 24.88
N ASP A 295 0.76 -10.53 25.16
CA ASP A 295 1.54 -11.52 24.40
C ASP A 295 0.84 -12.89 24.38
N ASP A 296 0.20 -13.29 25.49
CA ASP A 296 -0.56 -14.54 25.60
C ASP A 296 -1.81 -14.54 24.71
N SER A 297 -2.63 -13.49 24.76
CA SER A 297 -3.80 -13.35 23.88
C SER A 297 -3.38 -13.39 22.42
N ALA A 298 -2.31 -12.69 22.08
CA ALA A 298 -1.74 -12.69 20.74
C ALA A 298 -1.30 -14.09 20.30
N ARG A 299 -0.53 -14.80 21.14
CA ARG A 299 -0.08 -16.15 20.83
C ARG A 299 -1.26 -17.10 20.57
N ASN A 300 -2.28 -17.10 21.43
CA ASN A 300 -3.46 -17.95 21.29
C ASN A 300 -4.23 -17.67 19.98
N LEU A 301 -4.47 -16.39 19.67
CA LEU A 301 -5.09 -15.96 18.41
C LEU A 301 -4.29 -16.41 17.18
N LEU A 302 -2.96 -16.26 17.23
CA LEU A 302 -2.08 -16.64 16.12
C LEU A 302 -2.07 -18.16 15.87
N ILE A 303 -2.06 -18.97 16.93
CA ILE A 303 -2.15 -20.44 16.81
C ILE A 303 -3.46 -20.81 16.11
N ALA A 304 -4.61 -20.29 16.57
CA ALA A 304 -5.91 -20.59 15.99
C ALA A 304 -6.00 -20.19 14.50
N ALA A 305 -5.52 -18.99 14.16
CA ALA A 305 -5.46 -18.52 12.77
C ALA A 305 -4.55 -19.40 11.90
N SER A 306 -3.34 -19.70 12.39
CA SER A 306 -2.35 -20.49 11.64
C SER A 306 -2.81 -21.93 11.39
N GLN A 307 -3.47 -22.56 12.36
CA GLN A 307 -4.06 -23.89 12.19
C GLN A 307 -5.17 -23.89 11.14
N THR A 308 -5.96 -22.82 11.04
CA THR A 308 -7.02 -22.71 10.03
C THR A 308 -6.43 -22.50 8.64
N ILE A 309 -5.42 -21.63 8.52
CA ILE A 309 -4.67 -21.42 7.28
C ILE A 309 -4.02 -22.73 6.80
N ALA A 310 -3.43 -23.51 7.71
CA ALA A 310 -2.86 -24.81 7.40
C ALA A 310 -3.92 -25.82 6.91
N LYS A 311 -5.09 -25.87 7.57
CA LYS A 311 -6.23 -26.70 7.14
C LYS A 311 -6.76 -26.31 5.76
N ALA A 312 -6.65 -25.04 5.39
CA ALA A 312 -6.97 -24.55 4.04
C ALA A 312 -5.90 -24.89 2.99
N GLY A 313 -4.81 -25.56 3.38
CA GLY A 313 -3.78 -26.08 2.48
C GLY A 313 -2.60 -25.13 2.24
N PHE A 314 -2.51 -24.00 2.94
CA PHE A 314 -1.38 -23.08 2.82
C PHE A 314 -0.23 -23.50 3.75
N VAL A 315 1.00 -23.38 3.25
CA VAL A 315 2.22 -23.72 4.00
C VAL A 315 2.81 -22.55 4.79
N ASP A 316 2.55 -21.33 4.33
CA ASP A 316 3.05 -20.10 4.91
C ASP A 316 2.01 -18.96 4.82
N ALA A 317 2.23 -17.91 5.61
CA ALA A 317 1.40 -16.72 5.62
C ALA A 317 2.25 -15.45 5.72
N PHE A 318 1.70 -14.33 5.22
CA PHE A 318 2.27 -13.00 5.46
C PHE A 318 1.72 -12.40 6.74
N ILE A 319 2.59 -11.74 7.49
CA ILE A 319 2.23 -10.86 8.61
C ILE A 319 3.09 -9.61 8.54
N ASP A 320 2.49 -8.45 8.81
CA ASP A 320 3.20 -7.17 8.80
C ASP A 320 3.31 -6.66 10.25
N THR A 321 4.47 -6.87 10.88
CA THR A 321 4.65 -6.70 12.33
C THR A 321 5.41 -5.41 12.65
N PRO A 322 5.01 -4.61 13.65
CA PRO A 322 5.90 -3.57 14.19
C PRO A 322 7.25 -4.13 14.63
N GLU A 323 8.31 -3.38 14.39
CA GLU A 323 9.66 -3.79 14.75
C GLU A 323 9.86 -4.02 16.26
N SER A 324 9.07 -3.34 17.10
CA SER A 324 9.09 -3.51 18.56
C SER A 324 8.65 -4.88 19.07
N LYS A 325 8.18 -5.77 18.17
CA LYS A 325 7.87 -7.18 18.47
C LYS A 325 9.05 -8.13 18.25
N PHE A 326 10.21 -7.60 17.87
CA PHE A 326 11.45 -8.35 17.72
C PHE A 326 12.40 -7.97 18.87
N ALA A 327 13.10 -8.97 19.42
CA ALA A 327 14.10 -8.75 20.46
C ALA A 327 15.35 -8.05 19.92
N ASP A 328 15.76 -8.40 18.69
CA ASP A 328 16.93 -7.85 18.03
C ASP A 328 16.48 -6.96 16.86
N PRO A 329 16.73 -5.64 16.88
CA PRO A 329 16.42 -4.77 15.75
C PRO A 329 17.37 -5.02 14.58
N GLY A 330 16.93 -4.64 13.38
CA GLY A 330 17.78 -4.62 12.19
C GLY A 330 18.76 -3.44 12.16
N GLU A 331 19.57 -3.37 11.11
CA GLU A 331 20.38 -2.19 10.78
C GLU A 331 19.91 -1.59 9.46
N TYR A 332 19.77 -0.26 9.43
CA TYR A 332 19.10 0.43 8.33
C TYR A 332 20.03 1.37 7.61
N VAL A 333 20.23 1.09 6.33
CA VAL A 333 20.91 1.99 5.42
C VAL A 333 19.86 2.79 4.66
N LYS A 334 19.95 4.13 4.75
CA LYS A 334 19.00 5.04 4.10
C LYS A 334 19.01 4.81 2.58
N GLY A 335 17.83 4.67 2.00
CA GLY A 335 17.64 4.50 0.56
C GLY A 335 17.92 3.09 0.03
N VAL A 336 18.38 2.16 0.87
CA VAL A 336 18.50 0.74 0.51
C VAL A 336 17.15 0.07 0.62
N PHE A 337 16.73 -0.62 -0.44
CA PHE A 337 15.39 -1.21 -0.53
C PHE A 337 15.27 -2.61 0.09
N ASP A 338 16.38 -3.35 0.19
CA ASP A 338 16.45 -4.63 0.89
C ASP A 338 17.58 -4.55 1.90
N GLN A 339 17.23 -4.38 3.18
CA GLN A 339 18.19 -4.23 4.26
C GLN A 339 18.92 -5.57 4.49
N VAL A 340 20.23 -5.52 4.68
CA VAL A 340 21.07 -6.72 4.86
C VAL A 340 20.79 -7.37 6.22
N LYS A 341 20.85 -6.58 7.31
CA LYS A 341 20.57 -7.05 8.66
C LYS A 341 19.14 -6.70 9.05
N LYS A 342 18.30 -7.73 9.08
CA LYS A 342 16.86 -7.66 9.39
C LYS A 342 16.63 -8.05 10.85
N PRO A 343 15.53 -7.62 11.49
CA PRO A 343 15.29 -7.96 12.89
C PRO A 343 15.03 -9.45 13.08
N THR A 344 15.39 -9.95 14.26
CA THR A 344 15.26 -11.36 14.68
C THR A 344 14.67 -11.48 16.08
N GLY A 345 14.33 -12.71 16.48
CA GLY A 345 13.78 -12.97 17.81
C GLY A 345 12.36 -12.41 17.99
N HIS A 346 11.44 -12.74 17.08
CA HIS A 346 10.04 -12.31 17.21
C HIS A 346 9.37 -12.99 18.42
N LYS A 347 8.69 -12.18 19.25
CA LYS A 347 8.14 -12.61 20.55
C LYS A 347 7.28 -13.88 20.52
N ILE A 348 6.40 -14.00 19.53
CA ILE A 348 5.42 -15.11 19.45
C ILE A 348 5.54 -15.99 18.19
N ILE A 349 6.52 -15.72 17.31
CA ILE A 349 6.71 -16.44 16.04
C ILE A 349 8.17 -16.89 15.96
N PRO A 350 8.48 -18.11 16.44
CA PRO A 350 9.86 -18.60 16.48
C PRO A 350 10.53 -18.62 15.10
N GLN A 351 9.83 -19.14 14.09
CA GLN A 351 10.32 -19.17 12.72
C GLN A 351 9.64 -18.09 11.90
N ILE A 352 10.33 -16.96 11.71
CA ILE A 352 9.85 -15.82 10.93
C ILE A 352 10.96 -15.29 10.04
N ASN A 353 10.62 -14.95 8.79
CA ASN A 353 11.55 -14.37 7.84
C ASN A 353 11.07 -12.99 7.39
N CYS A 354 11.81 -11.95 7.77
CA CYS A 354 11.56 -10.56 7.37
C CYS A 354 11.91 -10.37 5.89
N VAL A 355 10.95 -9.94 5.07
CA VAL A 355 11.13 -9.82 3.61
C VAL A 355 11.15 -8.38 3.10
N ARG A 356 10.49 -7.46 3.81
CA ARG A 356 10.41 -6.05 3.41
C ARG A 356 10.12 -5.17 4.60
N ASP A 357 10.82 -4.05 4.72
CA ASP A 357 10.50 -3.01 5.68
C ASP A 357 9.61 -1.93 5.07
N PHE A 358 8.82 -1.33 5.94
CA PHE A 358 8.03 -0.14 5.70
C PHE A 358 8.21 0.81 6.88
N THR A 359 8.07 2.10 6.63
CA THR A 359 7.99 3.11 7.69
C THR A 359 6.57 3.65 7.73
N ARG A 360 5.89 3.50 8.88
CA ARG A 360 4.63 4.19 9.19
C ARG A 360 4.91 5.69 9.18
N MET A 361 4.15 6.46 8.42
CA MET A 361 4.31 7.92 8.35
C MET A 361 2.95 8.62 8.41
N TYR A 362 2.96 9.86 8.91
CA TYR A 362 1.80 10.77 8.86
C TYR A 362 2.20 12.14 8.35
N GLN A 363 1.27 12.83 7.72
CA GLN A 363 1.49 14.19 7.27
C GLN A 363 1.47 15.17 8.45
N VAL A 364 2.61 15.80 8.72
CA VAL A 364 2.77 16.80 9.77
C VAL A 364 3.46 18.03 9.17
N ALA A 365 2.73 19.13 9.08
CA ALA A 365 3.25 20.42 8.62
C ALA A 365 2.77 21.51 9.57
N ASP A 366 3.68 22.11 10.33
CA ASP A 366 3.42 23.43 10.94
C ASP A 366 3.65 24.54 9.91
N TYR A 367 3.37 25.79 10.30
CA TYR A 367 3.53 26.94 9.41
C TYR A 367 4.95 27.09 8.83
N LYS A 368 5.99 26.90 9.66
CA LYS A 368 7.38 27.02 9.23
C LYS A 368 7.73 25.89 8.27
N ARG A 369 7.32 24.67 8.59
CA ARG A 369 7.56 23.49 7.76
C ARG A 369 6.84 23.59 6.42
N ALA A 370 5.64 24.16 6.38
CA ALA A 370 4.93 24.44 5.14
C ALA A 370 5.77 25.35 4.22
N GLU A 371 6.31 26.46 4.73
CA GLU A 371 7.18 27.37 3.97
C GLU A 371 8.44 26.70 3.42
N GLU A 372 9.09 25.87 4.23
CA GLU A 372 10.26 25.07 3.83
C GLU A 372 9.90 24.16 2.66
N LEU A 373 8.81 23.38 2.78
CA LEU A 373 8.34 22.47 1.74
C LEU A 373 8.03 23.21 0.43
N ILE A 374 7.39 24.39 0.50
CA ILE A 374 7.06 25.19 -0.68
C ILE A 374 8.33 25.73 -1.35
N THR A 375 9.31 26.19 -0.56
CA THR A 375 10.61 26.65 -1.06
C THR A 375 11.34 25.53 -1.77
N ASP A 376 11.43 24.37 -1.14
CA ASP A 376 12.10 23.18 -1.66
C ASP A 376 11.44 22.70 -2.94
N PHE A 377 10.11 22.69 -3.00
CA PHE A 377 9.35 22.32 -4.19
C PHE A 377 9.66 23.26 -5.37
N ALA A 378 9.58 24.58 -5.15
CA ALA A 378 9.86 25.58 -6.18
C ALA A 378 11.30 25.46 -6.70
N ALA A 379 12.27 25.31 -5.81
CA ALA A 379 13.68 25.14 -6.17
C ALA A 379 13.93 23.83 -6.96
N LYS A 380 13.39 22.70 -6.48
CA LYS A 380 13.58 21.38 -7.09
C LYS A 380 12.95 21.27 -8.48
N GLU A 381 11.80 21.91 -8.70
CA GLU A 381 11.14 21.94 -10.01
C GLU A 381 11.61 23.13 -10.88
N LYS A 382 12.49 24.00 -10.37
CA LYS A 382 12.99 25.21 -11.04
C LYS A 382 11.85 26.13 -11.50
N LEU A 383 10.87 26.35 -10.63
CA LEU A 383 9.70 27.17 -10.89
C LEU A 383 9.72 28.45 -10.05
N ASP A 384 9.27 29.55 -10.64
CA ASP A 384 9.03 30.80 -9.91
C ASP A 384 7.89 30.62 -8.88
N ARG A 385 7.93 31.39 -7.78
CA ARG A 385 6.89 31.33 -6.72
C ARG A 385 5.49 31.69 -7.24
N LYS A 386 5.37 32.50 -8.29
CA LYS A 386 4.08 32.85 -8.93
C LYS A 386 3.57 31.76 -9.88
N ASN A 387 4.36 30.71 -10.14
CA ASN A 387 3.92 29.62 -11.00
C ASN A 387 2.65 28.96 -10.42
N PRO A 388 1.61 28.70 -11.23
CA PRO A 388 0.36 28.12 -10.75
C PRO A 388 0.52 26.83 -9.94
N ARG A 389 1.50 25.97 -10.29
CA ARG A 389 1.78 24.73 -9.55
C ARG A 389 2.37 24.98 -8.16
N VAL A 390 3.23 26.00 -8.04
CA VAL A 390 3.79 26.40 -6.75
C VAL A 390 2.71 27.02 -5.89
N LYS A 391 1.81 27.82 -6.49
CA LYS A 391 0.65 28.38 -5.80
C LYS A 391 -0.31 27.29 -5.29
N GLU A 392 -0.68 26.33 -6.12
CA GLU A 392 -1.55 25.21 -5.72
C GLU A 392 -0.92 24.34 -4.61
N PHE A 393 0.37 24.05 -4.73
CA PHE A 393 1.10 23.31 -3.69
C PHE A 393 1.13 24.11 -2.38
N SER A 394 1.37 25.42 -2.46
CA SER A 394 1.35 26.34 -1.31
C SER A 394 0.01 26.36 -0.59
N GLU A 395 -1.09 26.53 -1.32
CA GLU A 395 -2.45 26.47 -0.77
C GLU A 395 -2.72 25.14 -0.05
N THR A 396 -2.24 24.03 -0.62
CA THR A 396 -2.37 22.71 -0.01
C THR A 396 -1.56 22.60 1.29
N MET A 397 -0.29 23.02 1.28
CA MET A 397 0.59 22.92 2.46
C MET A 397 0.11 23.80 3.62
N TYR A 398 -0.36 25.02 3.36
CA TYR A 398 -0.92 25.85 4.44
C TYR A 398 -2.23 25.30 4.98
N LYS A 399 -3.10 24.72 4.14
CA LYS A 399 -4.30 24.04 4.64
C LYS A 399 -3.94 22.84 5.53
N SER A 400 -2.88 22.09 5.21
CA SER A 400 -2.41 20.98 6.04
C SER A 400 -1.97 21.42 7.44
N VAL A 401 -1.64 22.70 7.67
CA VAL A 401 -1.29 23.23 8.99
C VAL A 401 -2.44 23.08 9.99
N MET A 402 -3.68 23.13 9.52
CA MET A 402 -4.85 22.95 10.38
C MET A 402 -4.92 21.56 11.03
N ASN A 403 -4.27 20.55 10.44
CA ASN A 403 -4.27 19.18 10.94
C ASN A 403 -3.08 18.88 11.87
N TYR A 404 -2.17 19.84 12.07
CA TYR A 404 -0.89 19.61 12.76
C TYR A 404 -1.07 19.03 14.17
N SER A 405 -1.85 19.70 15.02
CA SER A 405 -1.99 19.33 16.44
C SER A 405 -2.63 17.96 16.64
N GLU A 406 -3.69 17.66 15.90
CA GLU A 406 -4.36 16.35 15.97
C GLU A 406 -3.47 15.24 15.42
N THR A 407 -2.76 15.49 14.32
CA THR A 407 -1.89 14.48 13.71
C THR A 407 -0.67 14.18 14.57
N ILE A 408 -0.03 15.19 15.16
CA ILE A 408 1.14 14.97 16.02
C ILE A 408 0.75 14.27 17.32
N ALA A 409 -0.38 14.66 17.93
CA ALA A 409 -0.90 14.01 19.14
C ALA A 409 -1.23 12.54 18.88
N PHE A 410 -1.89 12.24 17.75
CA PHE A 410 -2.16 10.86 17.38
C PHE A 410 -0.89 10.06 17.09
N LEU A 411 0.06 10.62 16.33
CA LEU A 411 1.32 9.95 16.02
C LEU A 411 2.09 9.57 17.28
N GLU A 412 2.18 10.49 18.25
CA GLU A 412 2.83 10.25 19.54
C GLU A 412 2.10 9.19 20.36
N TYR A 413 0.77 9.28 20.45
CA TYR A 413 -0.04 8.30 21.16
C TYR A 413 0.03 6.91 20.51
N GLU A 414 -0.01 6.83 19.17
CA GLU A 414 0.14 5.57 18.45
C GLU A 414 1.48 4.93 18.77
N ARG A 415 2.56 5.70 18.64
CA ARG A 415 3.93 5.22 18.85
C ARG A 415 4.20 4.79 20.29
N ASN A 416 3.71 5.54 21.28
CA ASN A 416 4.05 5.33 22.68
C ASN A 416 3.08 4.40 23.42
N VAL A 417 1.83 4.30 22.97
CA VAL A 417 0.77 3.57 23.67
C VAL A 417 0.19 2.46 22.79
N LEU A 418 -0.34 2.82 21.61
CA LEU A 418 -1.14 1.87 20.82
C LEU A 418 -0.29 0.78 20.15
N GLN A 419 0.95 1.10 19.76
CA GLN A 419 1.85 0.17 19.09
C GLN A 419 2.09 -1.11 19.91
N GLY A 420 2.05 -1.01 21.25
CA GLY A 420 2.15 -2.15 22.15
C GLY A 420 1.11 -3.24 21.86
N LYS A 421 -0.04 -2.89 21.30
CA LYS A 421 -1.14 -3.81 20.99
C LYS A 421 -1.09 -4.39 19.58
N PHE A 422 -0.23 -3.88 18.69
CA PHE A 422 -0.20 -4.27 17.28
C PHE A 422 0.68 -5.50 17.05
N TRP A 423 0.09 -6.57 16.52
CA TRP A 423 0.81 -7.81 16.21
C TRP A 423 0.89 -8.09 14.70
N GLY A 424 -0.14 -7.67 13.96
CA GLY A 424 -0.16 -7.68 12.51
C GLY A 424 -0.95 -6.47 12.00
N ILE A 425 -0.25 -5.53 11.38
CA ILE A 425 -0.85 -4.28 10.92
C ILE A 425 -1.30 -4.41 9.48
N THR A 426 -2.58 -4.14 9.25
CA THR A 426 -3.06 -3.66 7.95
C THR A 426 -3.18 -2.14 8.04
N GLY A 427 -2.70 -1.40 7.03
CA GLY A 427 -3.12 -0.01 6.87
C GLY A 427 -4.61 -0.04 6.49
N PRO A 428 -4.93 -0.02 5.19
CA PRO A 428 -6.23 -0.48 4.71
C PRO A 428 -6.11 -1.78 3.92
N GLU A 429 -5.04 -1.98 3.14
CA GLU A 429 -4.81 -3.17 2.31
C GLU A 429 -3.41 -3.12 1.65
N LYS A 430 -2.38 -2.84 2.44
CA LYS A 430 -0.96 -2.60 2.07
C LYS A 430 -0.46 -3.19 0.74
N GLY A 431 -0.71 -2.48 -0.36
CA GLY A 431 0.15 -2.50 -1.53
C GLY A 431 1.41 -1.75 -1.18
#